data_AF-R9LVE0-F1
#
_entry.id   AF-R9LVE0-F1
#
_cell.length_a   1.000
_cell.length_b   1.000
_cell.length_c   1.000
_cell.angle_alpha   90.00
_cell.angle_beta   90.00
_cell.angle_gamma   90.00
#
_symmetry.space_group_name_H-M   'P 1'
#
loop_
_entity.id
_entity.type
_entity.pdbx_description
1 polymer ?
#
loop_
_entity_poly.entity_id
_entity_poly.type
_entity_poly.pdbx_seq_one_letter_code
_entity_poly.pdbx_strand_id
1 'polypeptide(L)' 'MRLLWEDRAWDDYLYWQTQDKKVLKRVNLLIKDIRRNPFDG' A
#
# COMPACT_ATOMS: atom_id res chain seq x y z
N MET A 1 0.26 -1.47 14.78
CA MET A 1 -0.68 -0.59 14.03
C MET A 1 -1.47 -1.42 13.04
N ARG A 2 -2.80 -1.33 13.02
CA ARG A 2 -3.65 -2.07 12.04
C ARG A 2 -3.69 -1.29 10.73
N LEU A 3 -3.70 -2.00 9.59
CA LEU A 3 -3.99 -1.36 8.30
C LEU A 3 -5.49 -1.11 8.23
N LEU A 4 -5.88 0.10 7.85
CA LEU A 4 -7.25 0.41 7.52
C LEU A 4 -7.25 0.96 6.10
N TRP A 5 -8.15 0.46 5.27
CA TRP A 5 -8.34 0.91 3.90
C TRP A 5 -9.66 1.63 3.79
N GLU A 6 -9.69 2.72 3.02
CA GLU A 6 -10.93 3.23 2.46
C GLU A 6 -11.33 2.32 1.28
N ASP A 7 -12.63 2.15 1.03
CA ASP A 7 -13.13 1.28 -0.04
C ASP A 7 -12.50 1.59 -1.39
N ARG A 8 -12.39 2.87 -1.75
CA ARG A 8 -11.73 3.32 -2.99
C ARG A 8 -10.26 2.93 -3.05
N ALA A 9 -9.54 3.06 -1.94
CA ALA A 9 -8.13 2.69 -1.87
C ALA A 9 -7.95 1.16 -1.96
N TRP A 10 -8.91 0.40 -1.43
CA TRP A 10 -8.91 -1.05 -1.56
C TRP A 10 -9.18 -1.50 -3.00
N ASP A 11 -10.12 -0.87 -3.70
CA ASP A 11 -10.39 -1.13 -5.12
C ASP A 11 -9.17 -0.81 -6.00
N ASP A 12 -8.51 0.32 -5.76
CA ASP A 12 -7.26 0.67 -6.45
C ASP A 12 -6.16 -0.35 -6.15
N TYR A 13 -6.04 -0.80 -4.89
CA TYR A 13 -5.07 -1.81 -4.52
C TYR A 13 -5.31 -3.13 -5.27
N LEU A 14 -6.57 -3.56 -5.40
CA LEU A 14 -6.96 -4.75 -6.16
C LEU A 14 -6.69 -4.58 -7.66
N TYR A 15 -7.00 -3.42 -8.23
CA TYR A 15 -6.71 -3.09 -9.62
C TYR A 15 -5.21 -3.24 -9.93
N TRP A 16 -4.34 -2.72 -9.05
CA TRP A 16 -2.90 -2.86 -9.23
C TRP A 16 -2.38 -4.30 -9.13
N GLN A 17 -3.11 -5.22 -8.47
CA GLN A 17 -2.72 -6.63 -8.45
C GLN A 17 -2.82 -7.30 -9.83
N THR A 18 -3.79 -6.88 -10.65
CA THR A 18 -4.02 -7.47 -11.97
C THR A 18 -3.28 -6.73 -13.07
N GLN A 19 -3.12 -5.41 -12.95
CA GLN A 19 -2.54 -4.57 -14.00
C GLN A 19 -1.02 -4.41 -13.90
N ASP A 20 -0.50 -4.03 -12.73
CA ASP A 20 0.94 -3.77 -12.57
C ASP A 20 1.47 -4.13 -11.17
N LYS A 21 2.13 -5.29 -11.12
CA LYS A 21 2.78 -5.80 -9.91
C LYS A 21 3.94 -4.93 -9.42
N LYS A 22 4.55 -4.07 -10.26
CA LYS A 22 5.60 -3.14 -9.82
C LYS A 22 5.02 -2.05 -8.93
N VAL A 23 3.86 -1.50 -9.31
CA VAL A 23 3.13 -0.51 -8.49
C VAL A 23 2.71 -1.16 -7.17
N LEU A 24 2.11 -2.36 -7.23
CA LEU A 24 1.73 -3.12 -6.03
C LEU A 24 2.91 -3.33 -5.07
N LYS A 25 4.08 -3.74 -5.58
CA LYS A 25 5.29 -3.92 -4.77
C LYS A 25 5.73 -2.63 -4.10
N ARG A 26 5.66 -1.49 -4.81
CA ARG A 26 6.04 -0.18 -4.27
C ARG A 26 5.09 0.27 -3.17
N VAL A 27 3.78 0.10 -3.36
CA VAL A 27 2.75 0.38 -2.32
C VAL A 27 3.02 -0.46 -1.07
N ASN A 28 3.28 -1.75 -1.22
CA ASN A 28 3.58 -2.63 -0.09
C ASN A 28 4.87 -2.24 0.65
N LEU A 29 5.89 -1.77 -0.07
CA LEU A 29 7.12 -1.23 0.51
C LEU A 29 6.85 0.00 1.36
N LEU A 30 6.11 0.98 0.83
CA LEU A 30 5.74 2.20 1.54
C LEU A 30 4.92 1.90 2.79
N ILE A 31 3.93 1.01 2.70
CA ILE A 31 3.13 0.59 3.87
C ILE A 31 4.02 -0.03 4.95
N LYS A 32 4.99 -0.86 4.56
CA LYS A 32 5.91 -1.49 5.49
C LYS A 32 6.83 -0.45 6.15
N ASP A 33 7.26 0.55 5.40
CA ASP A 33 8.16 1.59 5.88
C ASP A 33 7.46 2.54 6.86
N ILE A 34 6.26 3.03 6.52
CA ILE A 34 5.41 3.84 7.40
C ILE A 34 5.11 3.11 8.72
N ARG A 35 4.93 1.78 8.68
CA ARG A 35 4.74 0.98 9.90
C ARG A 35 5.97 0.88 10.78
N ARG A 36 7.16 0.98 10.19
CA ARG A 36 8.44 0.88 10.89
C ARG A 36 8.85 2.24 11.45
N ASN A 37 8.79 3.28 10.61
CA ASN A 37 9.22 4.64 10.91
C ASN A 37 8.12 5.62 10.44
N PRO A 38 7.10 5.91 11.27
CA PRO A 38 5.93 6.67 10.84
C PRO A 38 6.20 8.14 10.46
N PHE A 39 7.33 8.69 10.92
CA PHE A 39 7.67 10.11 10.80
C PHE A 39 9.02 10.35 10.13
N ASP A 40 9.66 9.30 9.60
CA ASP A 40 10.94 9.37 8.91
C ASP A 40 10.71 8.90 7.47
N GLY A 41 11.28 9.62 6.49
CA GLY A 41 11.03 9.42 5.05
C GLY A 41 12.30 9.44 4.22
#